data_AF-A0A8C0VX49-F1
#
_entry.id   AF-A0A8C0VX49-F1
#
_cell.length_a   1.000
_cell.length_b   1.000
_cell.length_c   1.000
_cell.angle_alpha   90.00
_cell.angle_beta   90.00
_cell.angle_gamma   90.00
#
_symmetry.space_group_name_H-M   'P 1'
#
loop_
_entity.id
_entity.type
_entity.pdbx_description
1 polymer ?
#
loop_
_entity_poly.entity_id
_entity_poly.type
_entity_poly.pdbx_seq_one_letter_code
_entity_poly.pdbx_strand_id
1 'polypeptide(L)'
;RSSVALPGPPGPPGQPGLPGPRNLVTALSSMDDMLQTAHLIIEGTFIYLRDSAEFFIRVRDGWKKLQLGELIPLPADSPPPPALSSNPYQPQPPLNPILSANFEKPALRLVALNMPFSGDIRADFQCFQQARATGLLSTFRAFLSSHLQDLSTVVRKAERYSLPIVNLKGQVLFNNWESIFSGDGGQFNTHVPIYSFDGRDVMTDPSWPQKVVWHGSSTHGVRLVDKYCEAWRASDMAVTGLASPLSSGKILDQKAYSCANRLIVLCIENSFMTDARK
;
A
#
# COMPACT_ATOMS: atom_id res chain seq x y z
N ARG A 1 34.39 48.71 -42.91
CA ARG A 1 33.04 48.29 -42.48
C ARG A 1 33.08 46.78 -42.29
N SER A 2 33.25 46.31 -41.07
CA SER A 2 33.25 44.87 -40.75
C SER A 2 31.86 44.52 -40.22
N SER A 3 31.11 43.72 -40.96
CA SER A 3 29.80 43.21 -40.57
C SER A 3 29.97 42.03 -39.62
N VAL A 4 29.53 42.21 -38.37
CA VAL A 4 29.48 41.16 -37.35
C VAL A 4 28.34 40.20 -37.72
N ALA A 5 28.67 38.91 -37.90
CA ALA A 5 27.68 37.86 -38.08
C ALA A 5 27.03 37.55 -36.71
N LEU A 6 25.72 37.73 -36.60
CA LEU A 6 24.96 37.39 -35.41
C LEU A 6 24.75 35.86 -35.36
N PRO A 7 24.94 35.20 -34.20
CA PRO A 7 24.61 33.79 -34.04
C PRO A 7 23.12 33.53 -34.26
N GLY A 8 22.79 32.43 -34.93
CA GLY A 8 21.40 32.00 -35.11
C GLY A 8 20.72 31.66 -33.77
N PRO A 9 19.38 31.72 -33.71
CA PRO A 9 18.64 31.43 -32.50
C PRO A 9 18.86 29.98 -32.04
N PRO A 10 18.82 29.71 -30.71
CA PRO A 10 18.88 28.35 -30.17
C PRO A 10 17.79 27.47 -30.77
N GLY A 11 18.14 26.22 -31.10
CA GLY A 11 17.18 25.23 -31.55
C GLY A 11 16.12 24.92 -30.48
N PRO A 12 14.93 24.45 -30.88
CA PRO A 12 13.87 24.09 -29.93
C PRO A 12 14.33 22.95 -29.00
N PRO A 13 13.80 22.91 -27.75
CA PRO A 13 14.07 21.82 -26.82
C PRO A 13 13.74 20.46 -27.45
N GLY A 14 14.63 19.48 -27.28
CA GLY A 14 14.38 18.11 -27.70
C GLY A 14 13.16 17.52 -26.99
N GLN A 15 12.47 16.58 -27.64
CA GLN A 15 11.31 15.91 -27.04
C GLN A 15 11.68 15.21 -25.73
N PRO A 16 10.82 15.27 -24.69
CA PRO A 16 11.03 14.51 -23.46
C PRO A 16 11.17 13.01 -23.76
N GLY A 17 12.22 12.39 -23.24
CA GLY A 17 12.41 10.94 -23.36
C GLY A 17 11.27 10.15 -22.73
N LEU A 18 10.94 9.00 -23.34
CA LEU A 18 9.91 8.09 -22.84
C LEU A 18 10.21 7.64 -21.40
N PRO A 19 9.20 7.56 -20.50
CA PRO A 19 9.39 7.10 -19.13
C PRO A 19 9.74 5.59 -19.13
N GLY A 20 10.98 5.25 -18.80
CA GLY A 20 11.43 3.86 -18.67
C GLY A 20 10.82 3.15 -17.44
N PRO A 21 10.54 1.84 -17.51
CA PRO A 21 10.08 1.05 -16.37
C PRO A 21 11.18 0.95 -15.29
N ARG A 22 10.82 1.24 -14.04
CA ARG A 22 11.73 1.38 -12.88
C ARG A 22 11.83 0.13 -12.00
N ASN A 23 11.78 -1.08 -12.58
CA ASN A 23 12.14 -2.30 -11.86
C ASN A 23 13.57 -2.67 -12.22
N LEU A 24 14.54 -2.25 -11.38
CA LEU A 24 15.96 -2.54 -11.59
C LEU A 24 16.31 -4.03 -11.39
N VAL A 25 15.44 -4.82 -10.74
CA VAL A 25 15.68 -6.25 -10.47
C VAL A 25 14.47 -7.10 -10.90
N THR A 26 14.71 -8.17 -11.66
CA THR A 26 13.71 -9.16 -12.11
C THR A 26 14.15 -10.57 -11.70
N ALA A 27 13.22 -11.48 -11.41
CA ALA A 27 13.53 -12.86 -11.02
C ALA A 27 12.88 -13.87 -11.97
N LEU A 28 13.71 -14.65 -12.66
CA LEU A 28 13.35 -15.68 -13.63
C LEU A 28 13.65 -17.07 -13.06
N SER A 29 13.05 -18.12 -13.61
CA SER A 29 13.29 -19.49 -13.12
C SER A 29 14.66 -19.97 -13.57
N SER A 30 14.90 -19.93 -14.89
CA SER A 30 16.05 -20.56 -15.55
C SER A 30 16.82 -19.65 -16.51
N MET A 31 17.98 -20.12 -16.96
CA MET A 31 18.77 -19.47 -18.02
C MET A 31 17.99 -19.39 -19.34
N ASP A 32 17.22 -20.42 -19.68
CA ASP A 32 16.39 -20.44 -20.89
C ASP A 32 15.35 -19.33 -20.88
N ASP A 33 14.69 -19.10 -19.73
CA ASP A 33 13.74 -17.99 -19.56
C ASP A 33 14.43 -16.64 -19.78
N MET A 34 15.66 -16.49 -19.27
CA MET A 34 16.47 -15.28 -19.44
C MET A 34 16.82 -15.03 -20.90
N LEU A 35 17.18 -16.06 -21.65
CA LEU A 35 17.51 -15.96 -23.07
C LEU A 35 16.27 -15.66 -23.92
N GLN A 36 15.13 -16.30 -23.63
CA GLN A 36 13.87 -16.07 -24.35
C GLN A 36 13.34 -14.64 -24.16
N THR A 37 13.52 -14.08 -22.96
CA THR A 37 13.05 -12.72 -22.62
C THR A 37 14.09 -11.64 -22.85
N ALA A 38 15.28 -11.97 -23.39
CA ALA A 38 16.42 -11.05 -23.45
C ALA A 38 16.18 -9.76 -24.25
N HIS A 39 15.32 -9.83 -25.28
CA HIS A 39 14.93 -8.69 -26.11
C HIS A 39 13.96 -7.72 -25.41
N LEU A 40 13.28 -8.19 -24.36
CA LEU A 40 12.34 -7.40 -23.55
C LEU A 40 13.03 -6.70 -22.38
N ILE A 41 14.28 -7.09 -22.07
CA ILE A 41 14.99 -6.63 -20.88
C ILE A 41 15.93 -5.48 -21.25
N ILE A 42 15.70 -4.35 -20.57
CA ILE A 42 16.44 -3.10 -20.77
C ILE A 42 17.84 -3.22 -20.18
N GLU A 43 18.82 -2.61 -20.83
CA GLU A 43 20.19 -2.45 -20.30
C GLU A 43 20.18 -1.85 -18.88
N GLY A 44 21.00 -2.41 -17.99
CA GLY A 44 21.06 -2.04 -16.58
C GLY A 44 20.10 -2.83 -15.67
N THR A 45 19.25 -3.70 -16.22
CA THR A 45 18.40 -4.60 -15.42
C THR A 45 19.22 -5.72 -14.80
N PHE A 46 19.03 -5.96 -13.51
CA PHE A 46 19.56 -7.12 -12.79
C PHE A 46 18.58 -8.29 -12.83
N ILE A 47 19.08 -9.50 -13.04
CA ILE A 47 18.30 -10.74 -13.10
C ILE A 47 18.80 -11.70 -12.04
N TYR A 48 17.88 -12.24 -11.24
CA TYR A 48 18.12 -13.38 -10.36
C TYR A 48 17.49 -14.64 -10.96
N LEU A 49 18.27 -15.72 -11.07
CA LEU A 49 17.78 -17.04 -11.46
C LEU A 49 17.45 -17.85 -10.21
N ARG A 50 16.19 -18.27 -10.05
CA ARG A 50 15.72 -18.98 -8.86
C ARG A 50 16.33 -20.37 -8.74
N ASP A 51 16.50 -21.06 -9.88
CA ASP A 51 16.91 -22.47 -9.90
C ASP A 51 18.39 -22.64 -9.56
N SER A 52 19.24 -21.69 -10.00
CA SER A 52 20.69 -21.74 -9.79
C SER A 52 21.21 -20.75 -8.74
N ALA A 53 20.34 -19.88 -8.21
CA ALA A 53 20.69 -18.75 -7.35
C ALA A 53 21.75 -17.81 -7.97
N GLU A 54 21.85 -17.76 -9.30
CA GLU A 54 22.81 -16.92 -10.01
C GLU A 54 22.24 -15.51 -10.27
N PHE A 55 23.13 -14.53 -10.37
CA PHE A 55 22.77 -13.14 -10.58
C PHE A 55 23.46 -12.59 -11.83
N PHE A 56 22.72 -11.86 -12.67
CA PHE A 56 23.20 -11.29 -13.93
C PHE A 56 22.81 -9.83 -14.06
N ILE A 57 23.55 -9.07 -14.87
CA ILE A 57 23.18 -7.71 -15.30
C ILE A 57 23.12 -7.65 -16.83
N ARG A 58 22.07 -7.04 -17.37
CA ARG A 58 21.95 -6.73 -18.81
C ARG A 58 22.92 -5.59 -19.16
N VAL A 59 23.85 -5.84 -20.08
CA VAL A 59 24.76 -4.85 -20.67
C VAL A 59 24.49 -4.73 -22.17
N ARG A 60 24.86 -3.66 -22.87
CA ARG A 60 24.57 -3.40 -24.30
C ARG A 60 24.46 -4.66 -25.19
N ASP A 61 25.46 -5.55 -25.17
CA ASP A 61 25.53 -6.71 -26.08
C ASP A 61 25.34 -8.09 -25.40
N GLY A 62 24.78 -8.13 -24.18
CA GLY A 62 24.44 -9.40 -23.54
C GLY A 62 24.30 -9.33 -22.03
N TRP A 63 24.82 -10.35 -21.35
CA TRP A 63 24.66 -10.57 -19.92
C TRP A 63 26.02 -10.72 -19.25
N LYS A 64 26.20 -10.05 -18.11
CA LYS A 64 27.36 -10.29 -17.23
C LYS A 64 26.89 -10.99 -15.96
N LYS A 65 27.46 -12.15 -15.67
CA LYS A 65 27.27 -12.85 -14.40
C LYS A 65 27.96 -12.08 -13.28
N LEU A 66 27.26 -11.88 -12.17
CA LEU A 66 27.77 -11.28 -10.94
C LEU A 66 28.12 -12.41 -9.97
N GLN A 67 29.35 -12.38 -9.45
CA GLN A 67 29.81 -13.35 -8.46
C GLN A 67 29.21 -12.98 -7.10
N LEU A 68 28.44 -13.88 -6.53
CA LEU A 68 27.90 -13.73 -5.18
C LEU A 68 28.92 -14.23 -4.16
N GLY A 69 28.99 -13.55 -3.01
CA GLY A 69 29.84 -13.97 -1.90
C GLY A 69 29.27 -15.20 -1.17
N GLU A 70 29.85 -15.50 -0.01
CA GLU A 70 29.39 -16.60 0.82
C GLU A 70 27.93 -16.41 1.26
N LEU A 71 27.21 -17.53 1.35
CA LEU A 71 25.84 -17.56 1.86
C LEU A 71 25.86 -17.20 3.35
N ILE A 72 25.13 -16.14 3.72
CA ILE A 72 24.84 -15.86 5.13
C ILE A 72 23.69 -16.79 5.55
N PRO A 73 23.92 -17.79 6.42
CA PRO A 73 22.88 -18.72 6.82
C PRO A 73 21.82 -17.98 7.65
N LEU A 74 20.55 -18.33 7.44
CA LEU A 74 19.47 -17.88 8.31
C LEU A 74 19.62 -18.55 9.69
N PRO A 75 19.35 -17.84 10.80
CA PRO A 75 19.31 -18.44 12.13
C PRO A 75 18.34 -19.64 12.16
N ALA A 76 18.69 -20.73 12.83
CA ALA A 76 17.86 -21.94 12.90
C ALA A 76 16.47 -21.69 13.55
N ASP A 77 16.37 -20.69 14.43
CA ASP A 77 15.11 -20.25 15.06
C ASP A 77 14.30 -19.28 14.18
N SER A 78 14.72 -19.04 12.94
CA SER A 78 13.94 -18.24 12.01
C SER A 78 12.66 -18.99 11.65
N PRO A 79 11.46 -18.40 11.84
CA PRO A 79 10.24 -19.03 11.36
C PRO A 79 10.37 -19.28 9.85
N PRO A 80 9.86 -20.42 9.34
CA PRO A 80 9.91 -20.69 7.91
C PRO A 80 9.30 -19.50 7.16
N PRO A 81 9.86 -19.09 6.00
CA PRO A 81 9.24 -18.07 5.19
C PRO A 81 7.77 -18.48 4.97
N PRO A 82 6.80 -17.54 5.13
CA PRO A 82 5.40 -17.88 5.03
C PRO A 82 5.18 -18.63 3.73
N ALA A 83 4.75 -19.89 3.82
CA ALA A 83 4.51 -20.69 2.64
C ALA A 83 3.54 -19.92 1.74
N LEU A 84 3.99 -19.55 0.55
CA LEU A 84 3.07 -19.29 -0.56
C LEU A 84 2.36 -20.62 -0.77
N SER A 85 1.18 -20.77 -0.18
CA SER A 85 0.42 -22.01 -0.18
C SER A 85 -0.04 -22.31 -1.62
N SER A 86 0.82 -22.98 -2.37
CA SER A 86 0.45 -23.79 -3.51
C SER A 86 0.11 -25.17 -2.97
N ASN A 87 -1.14 -25.38 -2.55
CA ASN A 87 -1.66 -26.74 -2.42
C ASN A 87 -2.99 -26.85 -3.17
N PRO A 88 -3.11 -27.76 -4.15
CA PRO A 88 -4.33 -27.99 -4.90
C PRO A 88 -5.26 -28.94 -4.12
N TYR A 89 -6.55 -28.58 -4.08
CA TYR A 89 -7.67 -29.39 -3.60
C TYR A 89 -7.69 -29.83 -2.12
N GLN A 90 -8.31 -28.99 -1.28
CA GLN A 90 -9.27 -29.48 -0.29
C GLN A 90 -10.64 -28.83 -0.57
N PRO A 91 -11.75 -29.59 -0.64
CA PRO A 91 -13.08 -28.98 -0.76
C PRO A 91 -13.40 -28.27 0.55
N GLN A 92 -13.29 -26.94 0.56
CA GLN A 92 -13.86 -26.12 1.62
C GLN A 92 -15.39 -26.24 1.56
N PRO A 93 -16.09 -26.32 2.72
CA PRO A 93 -17.55 -26.25 2.76
C PRO A 93 -18.03 -24.95 2.10
N PRO A 94 -19.24 -24.89 1.51
CA PRO A 94 -19.65 -23.79 0.66
C PRO A 94 -19.57 -22.47 1.44
N LEU A 95 -18.52 -21.70 1.16
CA LEU A 95 -18.42 -20.31 1.53
C LEU A 95 -19.54 -19.61 0.79
N ASN A 96 -20.52 -19.12 1.54
CA ASN A 96 -21.47 -18.15 1.03
C ASN A 96 -20.66 -17.05 0.34
N PRO A 97 -20.83 -16.83 -0.97
CA PRO A 97 -20.15 -15.76 -1.65
C PRO A 97 -20.80 -14.47 -1.16
N ILE A 98 -20.22 -13.86 -0.13
CA ILE A 98 -20.33 -12.41 0.02
C ILE A 98 -19.51 -11.85 -1.13
N LEU A 99 -20.17 -11.81 -2.28
CA LEU A 99 -19.95 -10.95 -3.44
C LEU A 99 -18.45 -10.65 -3.66
N SER A 100 -17.85 -11.41 -4.59
CA SER A 100 -17.06 -10.73 -5.64
C SER A 100 -17.98 -9.68 -6.23
N ALA A 101 -18.01 -8.50 -5.61
CA ALA A 101 -18.61 -7.34 -6.20
C ALA A 101 -17.86 -7.15 -7.51
N ASN A 102 -18.55 -7.43 -8.62
CA ASN A 102 -18.16 -7.06 -9.96
C ASN A 102 -18.01 -5.53 -9.98
N PHE A 103 -16.90 -5.01 -9.46
CA PHE A 103 -16.50 -3.65 -9.70
C PHE A 103 -15.95 -3.66 -11.11
N GLU A 104 -16.84 -3.38 -12.08
CA GLU A 104 -16.47 -3.12 -13.48
C GLU A 104 -15.43 -1.99 -13.62
N LYS A 105 -15.14 -1.26 -12.52
CA LYS A 105 -14.17 -0.17 -12.47
C LYS A 105 -13.13 -0.43 -11.36
N PRO A 106 -11.82 -0.37 -11.68
CA PRO A 106 -10.74 -0.43 -10.70
C PRO A 106 -10.90 0.60 -9.58
N ALA A 107 -10.70 0.19 -8.34
CA ALA A 107 -10.79 1.03 -7.15
C ALA A 107 -9.93 0.46 -6.01
N LEU A 108 -9.62 1.28 -5.00
CA LEU A 108 -8.99 0.84 -3.76
C LEU A 108 -9.98 0.89 -2.61
N ARG A 109 -10.09 -0.19 -1.85
CA ARG A 109 -11.02 -0.28 -0.71
C ARG A 109 -10.40 0.24 0.58
N LEU A 110 -11.12 1.14 1.25
CA LEU A 110 -10.87 1.57 2.62
C LEU A 110 -11.91 0.92 3.55
N VAL A 111 -11.44 0.11 4.48
CA VAL A 111 -12.26 -0.78 5.32
C VAL A 111 -11.77 -0.68 6.76
N ALA A 112 -12.66 -0.72 7.75
CA ALA A 112 -12.25 -0.72 9.16
C ALA A 112 -11.91 -2.13 9.66
N LEU A 113 -11.03 -2.21 10.67
CA LEU A 113 -10.95 -3.42 11.50
C LEU A 113 -12.27 -3.63 12.24
N ASN A 114 -12.58 -4.88 12.59
CA ASN A 114 -13.84 -5.32 13.22
C ASN A 114 -14.01 -4.91 14.70
N MET A 115 -13.01 -4.30 15.33
CA MET A 115 -13.12 -3.78 16.70
C MET A 115 -12.28 -2.51 16.85
N PRO A 116 -12.56 -1.64 17.84
CA PRO A 116 -11.68 -0.53 18.18
C PRO A 116 -10.43 -1.00 18.93
N PHE A 117 -9.31 -0.30 18.71
CA PHE A 117 -7.99 -0.63 19.26
C PHE A 117 -7.34 0.56 19.96
N SER A 118 -6.57 0.25 21.00
CA SER A 118 -5.62 1.16 21.64
C SER A 118 -4.43 1.46 20.72
N GLY A 119 -3.56 2.36 21.18
CA GLY A 119 -2.32 2.69 20.50
C GLY A 119 -1.33 1.53 20.40
N ASP A 120 -1.38 0.52 21.26
CA ASP A 120 -0.59 -0.70 21.10
C ASP A 120 -1.30 -1.69 20.17
N ILE A 121 -0.87 -1.72 18.91
CA ILE A 121 -1.51 -2.54 17.86
C ILE A 121 -0.52 -2.94 16.77
N ARG A 122 -0.51 -4.24 16.44
CA ARG A 122 0.11 -4.77 15.21
C ARG A 122 -0.80 -4.55 14.00
N ALA A 123 -0.95 -3.28 13.59
CA ALA A 123 -2.03 -2.85 12.70
C ALA A 123 -2.03 -3.54 11.31
N ASP A 124 -0.89 -3.60 10.62
CA ASP A 124 -0.80 -4.27 9.31
C ASP A 124 -1.16 -5.76 9.41
N PHE A 125 -0.74 -6.43 10.49
CA PHE A 125 -1.08 -7.84 10.72
C PHE A 125 -2.60 -8.03 10.93
N GLN A 126 -3.25 -7.14 11.68
CA GLN A 126 -4.70 -7.16 11.86
C GLN A 126 -5.45 -6.93 10.54
N CYS A 127 -5.02 -5.95 9.73
CA CYS A 127 -5.61 -5.70 8.42
C CYS A 127 -5.48 -6.94 7.51
N PHE A 128 -4.31 -7.55 7.47
CA PHE A 128 -4.08 -8.78 6.70
C PHE A 128 -4.97 -9.93 7.18
N GLN A 129 -4.98 -10.20 8.50
CA GLN A 129 -5.71 -11.33 9.07
C GLN A 129 -7.23 -11.20 8.82
N GLN A 130 -7.81 -10.02 9.05
CA GLN A 130 -9.25 -9.82 8.92
C GLN A 130 -9.69 -9.80 7.45
N ALA A 131 -8.91 -9.20 6.55
CA ALA A 131 -9.17 -9.26 5.12
C ALA A 131 -9.22 -10.71 4.60
N ARG A 132 -8.25 -11.55 5.02
CA ARG A 132 -8.21 -12.96 4.62
C ARG A 132 -9.36 -13.77 5.19
N ALA A 133 -9.76 -13.50 6.43
CA ALA A 133 -10.90 -14.15 7.07
C ALA A 133 -12.22 -13.90 6.32
N THR A 134 -12.34 -12.80 5.58
CA THR A 134 -13.52 -12.45 4.77
C THR A 134 -13.33 -12.73 3.28
N GLY A 135 -12.30 -13.51 2.90
CA GLY A 135 -12.05 -13.90 1.51
C GLY A 135 -11.49 -12.79 0.61
N LEU A 136 -11.10 -11.63 1.17
CA LEU A 136 -10.49 -10.57 0.37
C LEU A 136 -9.03 -10.93 0.08
N LEU A 137 -8.72 -11.09 -1.21
CA LEU A 137 -7.40 -11.56 -1.63
C LEU A 137 -6.37 -10.44 -1.86
N SER A 138 -6.81 -9.19 -1.92
CA SER A 138 -5.95 -8.02 -2.05
C SER A 138 -5.02 -7.82 -0.85
N THR A 139 -4.01 -6.98 -1.03
CA THR A 139 -3.08 -6.63 0.05
C THR A 139 -3.59 -5.39 0.79
N PHE A 140 -4.08 -5.61 2.02
CA PHE A 140 -4.50 -4.54 2.92
C PHE A 140 -3.36 -4.12 3.84
N ARG A 141 -3.19 -2.81 4.00
CA ARG A 141 -2.24 -2.15 4.90
C ARG A 141 -3.00 -1.23 5.84
N ALA A 142 -2.47 -1.00 7.04
CA ALA A 142 -3.05 -0.04 7.97
C ALA A 142 -2.99 1.39 7.39
N PHE A 143 -4.10 2.13 7.55
CA PHE A 143 -4.19 3.55 7.27
C PHE A 143 -3.58 4.35 8.43
N LEU A 144 -2.29 4.16 8.68
CA LEU A 144 -1.54 4.82 9.74
C LEU A 144 -0.16 5.24 9.22
N SER A 145 0.37 6.35 9.73
CA SER A 145 1.81 6.58 9.70
C SER A 145 2.51 5.61 10.67
N SER A 146 3.70 5.11 10.35
CA SER A 146 4.49 4.23 11.22
C SER A 146 5.91 4.76 11.43
N HIS A 147 6.76 4.01 12.14
CA HIS A 147 8.13 4.41 12.46
C HIS A 147 8.94 4.87 11.23
N LEU A 148 8.82 4.15 10.11
CA LEU A 148 9.61 4.36 8.89
C LEU A 148 8.76 4.76 7.67
N GLN A 149 7.46 5.01 7.87
CA GLN A 149 6.56 5.20 6.75
C GLN A 149 5.53 6.31 7.01
N ASP A 150 5.46 7.22 6.06
CA ASP A 150 4.41 8.23 6.01
C ASP A 150 3.14 7.61 5.46
N LEU A 151 1.99 7.94 6.06
CA LEU A 151 0.68 7.47 5.62
C LEU A 151 0.49 7.70 4.12
N SER A 152 0.81 8.88 3.59
CA SER A 152 0.67 9.20 2.15
C SER A 152 1.44 8.25 1.22
N THR A 153 2.41 7.49 1.74
CA THR A 153 3.21 6.53 0.98
C THR A 153 2.73 5.08 1.05
N VAL A 154 1.68 4.79 1.82
CA VAL A 154 1.13 3.43 2.02
C VAL A 154 0.69 2.80 0.70
N VAL A 155 -0.04 3.56 -0.12
CA VAL A 155 -0.51 3.16 -1.45
C VAL A 155 0.63 3.32 -2.47
N ARG A 156 0.75 2.34 -3.37
CA ARG A 156 1.74 2.35 -4.45
C ARG A 156 1.53 3.55 -5.37
N LYS A 157 2.63 4.11 -5.89
CA LYS A 157 2.64 5.38 -6.61
C LYS A 157 1.78 5.38 -7.88
N ALA A 158 1.66 4.25 -8.58
CA ALA A 158 0.96 4.16 -9.86
C ALA A 158 -0.57 4.30 -9.70
N GLU A 159 -1.09 3.96 -8.53
CA GLU A 159 -2.51 3.89 -8.23
C GLU A 159 -3.05 5.17 -7.57
N ARG A 160 -2.17 6.08 -7.12
CA ARG A 160 -2.57 7.19 -6.23
C ARG A 160 -3.45 8.25 -6.88
N TYR A 161 -3.35 8.43 -8.20
CA TYR A 161 -4.07 9.48 -8.94
C TYR A 161 -5.25 8.93 -9.75
N SER A 162 -5.18 7.65 -10.14
CA SER A 162 -6.06 7.05 -11.15
C SER A 162 -7.23 6.25 -10.56
N LEU A 163 -7.12 5.82 -9.30
CA LEU A 163 -8.12 4.96 -8.67
C LEU A 163 -8.91 5.69 -7.58
N PRO A 164 -10.26 5.59 -7.58
CA PRO A 164 -11.07 6.08 -6.49
C PRO A 164 -10.89 5.22 -5.24
N ILE A 165 -11.08 5.85 -4.08
CA ILE A 165 -11.11 5.15 -2.79
C ILE A 165 -12.57 4.90 -2.43
N VAL A 166 -12.93 3.62 -2.27
CA VAL A 166 -14.30 3.17 -2.02
C VAL A 166 -14.42 2.45 -0.68
N ASN A 167 -15.61 2.37 -0.12
CA ASN A 167 -15.89 1.52 1.05
C ASN A 167 -16.00 0.03 0.64
N LEU A 168 -16.26 -0.86 1.61
CA LEU A 168 -16.40 -2.30 1.37
C LEU A 168 -17.49 -2.67 0.33
N LYS A 169 -18.53 -1.82 0.20
CA LYS A 169 -19.64 -1.98 -0.76
C LYS A 169 -19.43 -1.22 -2.07
N GLY A 170 -18.26 -0.61 -2.27
CA GLY A 170 -17.91 0.08 -3.52
C GLY A 170 -18.43 1.50 -3.66
N GLN A 171 -18.98 2.08 -2.60
CA GLN A 171 -19.42 3.48 -2.63
C GLN A 171 -18.19 4.36 -2.46
N VAL A 172 -18.05 5.39 -3.30
CA VAL A 172 -16.89 6.29 -3.31
C VAL A 172 -16.84 7.11 -2.03
N LEU A 173 -15.68 7.07 -1.36
CA LEU A 173 -15.33 7.91 -0.21
C LEU A 173 -14.46 9.10 -0.64
N PHE A 174 -13.47 8.84 -1.51
CA PHE A 174 -12.55 9.86 -2.03
C PHE A 174 -12.31 9.67 -3.53
N ASN A 175 -12.08 10.77 -4.24
CA ASN A 175 -11.84 10.75 -5.69
C ASN A 175 -10.57 9.97 -6.06
N ASN A 176 -9.52 10.10 -5.25
CA ASN A 176 -8.30 9.31 -5.34
C ASN A 176 -7.47 9.44 -4.05
N TRP A 177 -6.36 8.70 -3.96
CA TRP A 177 -5.50 8.70 -2.78
C TRP A 177 -4.89 10.06 -2.47
N GLU A 178 -4.37 10.78 -3.47
CA GLU A 178 -3.70 12.08 -3.26
C GLU A 178 -4.66 13.15 -2.76
N SER A 179 -5.94 13.09 -3.14
CA SER A 179 -6.96 14.05 -2.70
C SER A 179 -7.14 14.07 -1.17
N ILE A 180 -6.84 12.96 -0.48
CA ILE A 180 -6.90 12.87 0.99
C ILE A 180 -5.84 13.76 1.65
N PHE A 181 -4.71 13.99 0.99
CA PHE A 181 -3.53 14.65 1.55
C PHE A 181 -3.31 16.07 1.00
N SER A 182 -4.37 16.67 0.45
CA SER A 182 -4.34 18.03 -0.12
C SER A 182 -4.08 19.13 0.93
N GLY A 183 -4.22 18.80 2.21
CA GLY A 183 -4.07 19.71 3.34
C GLY A 183 -5.39 20.11 4.02
N ASP A 184 -6.53 19.79 3.41
CA ASP A 184 -7.87 20.09 3.94
C ASP A 184 -8.34 19.16 5.09
N GLY A 185 -7.53 18.14 5.41
CA GLY A 185 -7.80 17.11 6.41
C GLY A 185 -8.48 15.87 5.83
N GLY A 186 -8.49 15.68 4.51
CA GLY A 186 -9.13 14.56 3.84
C GLY A 186 -10.63 14.60 4.07
N GLN A 187 -11.28 15.65 3.56
CA GLN A 187 -12.72 15.81 3.69
C GLN A 187 -13.46 14.71 2.94
N PHE A 188 -14.52 14.19 3.57
CA PHE A 188 -15.34 13.12 2.98
C PHE A 188 -16.82 13.34 3.30
N ASN A 189 -17.69 12.70 2.51
CA ASN A 189 -19.12 12.72 2.74
C ASN A 189 -19.49 11.77 3.89
N THR A 190 -19.86 12.32 5.04
CA THR A 190 -20.25 11.56 6.26
C THR A 190 -21.51 10.71 6.09
N HIS A 191 -22.32 10.95 5.04
CA HIS A 191 -23.48 10.12 4.71
C HIS A 191 -23.10 8.82 4.01
N VAL A 192 -21.85 8.68 3.54
CA VAL A 192 -21.34 7.43 2.95
C VAL A 192 -20.76 6.57 4.06
N PRO A 193 -21.29 5.36 4.31
CA PRO A 193 -20.84 4.51 5.41
C PRO A 193 -19.38 4.05 5.25
N ILE A 194 -18.70 3.89 6.38
CA ILE A 194 -17.41 3.18 6.46
C ILE A 194 -17.67 1.83 7.09
N TYR A 195 -17.49 0.77 6.31
CA TYR A 195 -17.74 -0.59 6.76
C TYR A 195 -16.48 -1.22 7.34
N SER A 196 -16.64 -2.03 8.38
CA SER A 196 -15.64 -2.99 8.85
C SER A 196 -15.61 -4.25 7.97
N PHE A 197 -14.57 -5.09 8.09
CA PHE A 197 -14.44 -6.30 7.27
C PHE A 197 -15.65 -7.24 7.38
N ASP A 198 -16.25 -7.36 8.57
CA ASP A 198 -17.47 -8.16 8.77
C ASP A 198 -18.77 -7.46 8.35
N GLY A 199 -18.68 -6.28 7.73
CA GLY A 199 -19.80 -5.61 7.06
C GLY A 199 -20.62 -4.66 7.93
N ARG A 200 -20.21 -4.39 9.18
CA ARG A 200 -20.87 -3.41 10.06
C ARG A 200 -20.46 -1.99 9.72
N ASP A 201 -21.42 -1.07 9.70
CA ASP A 201 -21.15 0.37 9.52
C ASP A 201 -20.62 0.98 10.82
N VAL A 202 -19.36 1.37 10.80
CA VAL A 202 -18.65 1.91 11.96
C VAL A 202 -19.25 3.22 12.45
N MET A 203 -19.91 4.00 11.59
CA MET A 203 -20.53 5.27 11.97
C MET A 203 -21.74 5.08 12.89
N THR A 204 -22.46 3.96 12.77
CA THR A 204 -23.73 3.72 13.45
C THR A 204 -23.66 2.57 14.45
N ASP A 205 -22.78 1.59 14.24
CA ASP A 205 -22.69 0.39 15.07
C ASP A 205 -22.16 0.70 16.49
N PRO A 206 -22.81 0.21 17.57
CA PRO A 206 -22.43 0.53 18.94
C PRO A 206 -21.08 -0.06 19.37
N SER A 207 -20.52 -1.03 18.62
CA SER A 207 -19.23 -1.65 18.92
C SER A 207 -18.06 -0.67 18.84
N TRP A 208 -18.24 0.46 18.14
CA TRP A 208 -17.33 1.62 18.17
C TRP A 208 -18.00 2.77 18.92
N PRO A 209 -17.87 2.84 20.25
CA PRO A 209 -18.49 3.92 21.02
C PRO A 209 -17.91 5.30 20.66
N GLN A 210 -16.64 5.34 20.25
CA GLN A 210 -15.98 6.55 19.78
C GLN A 210 -15.81 6.51 18.27
N LYS A 211 -16.46 7.45 17.56
CA LYS A 211 -16.40 7.58 16.10
C LYS A 211 -15.16 8.38 15.67
N VAL A 212 -13.99 7.91 16.10
CA VAL A 212 -12.69 8.57 15.90
C VAL A 212 -11.72 7.58 15.27
N VAL A 213 -10.94 8.00 14.27
CA VAL A 213 -10.00 7.17 13.52
C VAL A 213 -8.56 7.54 13.88
N TRP A 214 -7.75 6.56 14.30
CA TRP A 214 -6.29 6.74 14.42
C TRP A 214 -5.66 7.01 13.05
N HIS A 215 -4.68 7.92 12.98
CA HIS A 215 -3.85 8.09 11.77
C HIS A 215 -2.38 8.41 12.08
N GLY A 216 -2.08 9.20 13.12
CA GLY A 216 -0.70 9.53 13.50
C GLY A 216 0.07 10.37 12.46
N SER A 217 -0.67 11.16 11.67
CA SER A 217 -0.14 11.87 10.50
C SER A 217 -0.61 13.32 10.44
N SER A 218 0.18 14.19 9.80
CA SER A 218 -0.27 15.53 9.41
C SER A 218 -1.39 15.48 8.36
N THR A 219 -1.97 16.64 8.03
CA THR A 219 -2.96 16.76 6.94
C THR A 219 -2.40 16.42 5.56
N HIS A 220 -1.08 16.33 5.41
CA HIS A 220 -0.38 15.86 4.20
C HIS A 220 0.07 14.40 4.29
N GLY A 221 -0.37 13.67 5.32
CA GLY A 221 -0.05 12.26 5.51
C GLY A 221 1.40 11.99 5.93
N VAL A 222 2.13 13.01 6.39
CA VAL A 222 3.50 12.87 6.91
C VAL A 222 3.44 12.40 8.35
N ARG A 223 4.30 11.44 8.75
CA ARG A 223 4.33 10.92 10.12
C ARG A 223 4.73 11.99 11.13
N LEU A 224 4.10 11.96 12.29
CA LEU A 224 4.44 12.78 13.45
C LEU A 224 4.94 11.88 14.56
N VAL A 225 6.26 11.84 14.75
CA VAL A 225 6.96 10.87 15.61
C VAL A 225 6.53 11.00 17.09
N ASP A 226 6.14 12.19 17.51
CA ASP A 226 5.63 12.47 18.85
C ASP A 226 4.11 12.22 19.00
N LYS A 227 3.41 11.87 17.91
CA LYS A 227 1.95 11.74 17.87
C LYS A 227 1.44 10.48 17.16
N TYR A 228 2.12 9.36 17.35
CA TYR A 228 1.71 8.06 16.80
C TYR A 228 1.87 6.88 17.80
N CYS A 229 1.63 7.14 19.09
CA CYS A 229 1.68 6.12 20.15
C CYS A 229 2.96 5.29 20.17
N GLU A 230 4.13 5.95 20.09
CA GLU A 230 5.45 5.30 20.05
C GLU A 230 5.56 4.25 18.93
N ALA A 231 5.13 4.64 17.72
CA ALA A 231 4.99 3.77 16.56
C ALA A 231 4.02 2.60 16.80
N TRP A 232 2.88 2.93 17.43
CA TRP A 232 1.78 2.02 17.76
C TRP A 232 2.16 0.87 18.68
N ARG A 233 2.97 1.16 19.70
CA ARG A 233 3.48 0.20 20.71
C ARG A 233 3.17 0.61 22.15
N ALA A 234 2.42 1.69 22.32
CA ALA A 234 2.05 2.21 23.63
C ALA A 234 0.53 2.31 23.78
N SER A 235 0.03 1.91 24.93
CA SER A 235 -1.37 2.09 25.35
C SER A 235 -1.51 2.88 26.64
N ASP A 236 -0.46 3.63 27.02
CA ASP A 236 -0.44 4.45 28.23
C ASP A 236 -1.37 5.67 28.09
N MET A 237 -1.91 6.15 29.21
CA MET A 237 -2.75 7.33 29.25
C MET A 237 -1.99 8.62 28.92
N ALA A 238 -0.72 8.73 29.32
CA ALA A 238 0.13 9.91 29.16
C ALA A 238 0.65 10.08 27.72
N VAL A 239 0.72 8.98 26.96
CA VAL A 239 1.15 9.00 25.56
C VAL A 239 -0.04 9.35 24.67
N THR A 240 0.19 10.16 23.64
CA THR A 240 -0.86 10.59 22.71
C THR A 240 -0.56 10.19 21.27
N GLY A 241 -1.62 9.92 20.52
CA GLY A 241 -1.60 9.79 19.07
C GLY A 241 -2.50 10.84 18.41
N LEU A 242 -2.28 11.13 17.13
CA LEU A 242 -3.26 11.88 16.34
C LEU A 242 -4.36 10.96 15.80
N ALA A 243 -5.59 11.43 15.97
CA ALA A 243 -6.80 10.79 15.51
C ALA A 243 -7.80 11.83 14.99
N SER A 244 -8.74 11.39 14.14
CA SER A 244 -9.73 12.24 13.50
C SER A 244 -11.15 11.87 13.92
N PRO A 245 -11.92 12.76 14.57
CA PRO A 245 -13.34 12.54 14.83
C PRO A 245 -14.12 12.56 13.50
N LEU A 246 -14.79 11.47 13.15
CA LEU A 246 -15.50 11.34 11.88
C LEU A 246 -16.71 12.29 11.77
N SER A 247 -17.22 12.78 12.91
CA SER A 247 -18.25 13.82 12.98
C SER A 247 -17.81 15.17 12.38
N SER A 248 -16.50 15.40 12.25
CA SER A 248 -15.95 16.61 11.62
C SER A 248 -16.04 16.59 10.09
N GLY A 249 -16.38 15.44 9.49
CA GLY A 249 -16.30 15.24 8.04
C GLY A 249 -14.88 15.14 7.49
N LYS A 250 -13.88 14.93 8.36
CA LYS A 250 -12.47 14.79 8.00
C LYS A 250 -11.92 13.43 8.47
N ILE A 251 -11.00 12.88 7.70
CA ILE A 251 -10.30 11.62 8.04
C ILE A 251 -8.92 11.87 8.68
N LEU A 252 -8.37 13.09 8.54
CA LEU A 252 -7.08 13.54 9.08
C LEU A 252 -7.22 14.84 9.91
N ASP A 253 -8.32 15.01 10.65
CA ASP A 253 -8.40 16.09 11.65
C ASP A 253 -7.29 15.94 12.69
N GLN A 254 -6.72 17.05 13.15
CA GLN A 254 -5.48 17.06 13.92
C GLN A 254 -5.79 17.06 15.42
N LYS A 255 -6.47 16.03 15.92
CA LYS A 255 -6.83 15.90 17.35
C LYS A 255 -5.96 14.88 18.06
N ALA A 256 -5.38 15.28 19.19
CA ALA A 256 -4.62 14.38 20.04
C ALA A 256 -5.58 13.58 20.94
N TYR A 257 -5.42 12.26 20.93
CA TYR A 257 -6.13 11.33 21.82
C TYR A 257 -5.13 10.51 22.62
N SER A 258 -5.54 10.08 23.80
CA SER A 258 -4.72 9.20 24.64
C SER A 258 -4.58 7.84 23.98
N CYS A 259 -3.38 7.25 23.99
CA CYS A 259 -3.13 5.94 23.40
C CYS A 259 -3.85 4.80 24.15
N ALA A 260 -4.35 5.05 25.36
CA ALA A 260 -5.27 4.16 26.06
C ALA A 260 -6.68 4.12 25.43
N ASN A 261 -7.07 5.12 24.64
CA ASN A 261 -8.38 5.15 23.99
C ASN A 261 -8.46 4.05 22.92
N ARG A 262 -9.59 3.34 22.90
CA ARG A 262 -9.89 2.35 21.87
C ARG A 262 -10.65 3.02 20.73
N LEU A 263 -9.97 3.30 19.63
CA LEU A 263 -10.50 4.04 18.48
C LEU A 263 -10.51 3.16 17.21
N ILE A 264 -11.12 3.68 16.14
CA ILE A 264 -11.20 3.00 14.86
C ILE A 264 -9.81 2.96 14.21
N VAL A 265 -9.46 1.81 13.61
CA VAL A 265 -8.29 1.66 12.74
C VAL A 265 -8.80 1.24 11.37
N LEU A 266 -8.36 1.96 10.34
CA LEU A 266 -8.72 1.68 8.95
C LEU A 266 -7.61 0.91 8.25
N CYS A 267 -7.99 0.21 7.19
CA CYS A 267 -7.16 -0.61 6.33
C CYS A 267 -7.43 -0.23 4.88
N ILE A 268 -6.38 -0.01 4.11
CA ILE A 268 -6.44 0.40 2.70
C ILE A 268 -5.80 -0.68 1.82
N GLU A 269 -6.43 -1.01 0.70
CA GLU A 269 -5.77 -1.75 -0.37
C GLU A 269 -4.59 -0.95 -0.90
N ASN A 270 -3.38 -1.47 -0.79
CA ASN A 270 -2.18 -0.72 -1.17
C ASN A 270 -1.86 -0.77 -2.67
N SER A 271 -2.55 -1.64 -3.42
CA SER A 271 -2.47 -1.80 -4.86
C SER A 271 -3.71 -2.50 -5.38
N PHE A 272 -4.14 -2.16 -6.58
CA PHE A 272 -5.21 -2.88 -7.26
C PHE A 272 -4.67 -4.18 -7.84
N MET A 273 -5.26 -5.32 -7.47
CA MET A 273 -4.97 -6.59 -8.12
C MET A 273 -5.82 -6.70 -9.39
N THR A 274 -5.19 -6.60 -10.56
CA THR A 274 -5.77 -7.17 -11.78
C THR A 274 -5.78 -8.68 -11.61
N ASP A 275 -6.95 -9.31 -11.70
CA ASP A 275 -7.05 -10.76 -11.67
C ASP A 275 -6.18 -11.34 -12.79
N ALA A 276 -4.99 -11.84 -12.46
CA ALA A 276 -4.08 -12.49 -13.41
C ALA A 276 -4.54 -13.93 -13.68
N ARG A 277 -5.84 -14.11 -13.87
CA ARG A 277 -6.47 -15.36 -14.31
C ARG A 277 -7.39 -15.04 -15.49
N LYS A 278 -6.77 -14.89 -16.65
CA LYS A 278 -7.35 -15.30 -17.93
C LYS A 278 -6.28 -16.03 -18.71
#